data_AF-A0A7W1EBU7-F1
#
_entry.id   AF-A0A7W1EBU7-F1
#
_cell.length_a   1.000
_cell.length_b   1.000
_cell.length_c   1.000
_cell.angle_alpha   90.00
_cell.angle_beta   90.00
_cell.angle_gamma   90.00
#
_symmetry.space_group_name_H-M   'P 1'
#
loop_
_entity.id
_entity.type
_entity.pdbx_description
1 polymer ?
#
loop_
_entity_poly.entity_id
_entity_poly.type
_entity_poly.pdbx_seq_one_letter_code
_entity_poly.pdbx_strand_id
1 'polypeptide(L)' 'MPVQARVKSEHQRKYPELESSSWYDVTPIFPGVTQRMVNMAGDRLARLTTPRGFLILRADHLDFRPAPDNPTA' A
#
# COMPACT_ATOMS: atom_id res chain seq x y z
N MET A 1 -11.03 7.61 -5.46
CA MET A 1 -10.19 8.40 -4.53
C MET A 1 -8.85 7.70 -4.41
N PRO A 2 -7.72 8.38 -4.67
CA PRO A 2 -6.40 7.83 -4.44
C PRO A 2 -6.23 7.47 -2.95
N VAL A 3 -5.59 6.33 -2.68
CA VAL A 3 -5.36 5.82 -1.32
C VAL A 3 -3.87 5.69 -1.11
N GLN A 4 -3.40 6.10 0.06
CA GLN A 4 -2.05 5.88 0.51
C GLN A 4 -2.01 4.86 1.64
N ALA A 5 -0.90 4.16 1.74
CA ALA A 5 -0.65 3.26 2.84
C ALA A 5 0.79 3.38 3.34
N ARG A 6 0.97 3.14 4.63
CA ARG A 6 2.29 3.05 5.27
C ARG A 6 2.40 1.75 6.03
N VAL A 7 3.63 1.27 6.20
CA VAL A 7 3.87 0.10 7.05
C VAL A 7 3.65 0.45 8.52
N LYS A 8 2.94 -0.41 9.25
CA LYS A 8 2.82 -0.26 10.71
C LYS A 8 4.18 -0.47 11.37
N SER A 9 4.48 0.28 12.41
CA SER A 9 5.79 0.21 13.10
C SER A 9 6.14 -1.20 13.59
N GLU A 10 5.14 -1.99 14.01
CA GLU A 10 5.31 -3.39 14.43
C GLU A 10 5.78 -4.33 13.29
N HIS A 11 5.58 -3.92 12.04
CA HIS A 11 5.96 -4.67 10.85
C HIS A 11 7.16 -4.07 10.09
N GLN A 12 7.69 -2.93 10.52
CA GLN A 12 8.86 -2.27 9.92
C GLN A 12 10.04 -3.23 9.71
N ARG A 13 10.34 -4.07 10.71
CA ARG A 13 11.45 -5.04 10.63
C ARG A 13 11.29 -6.08 9.51
N LYS A 14 10.05 -6.34 9.05
CA LYS A 14 9.77 -7.26 7.94
C LYS A 14 9.95 -6.60 6.57
N TYR A 15 9.95 -5.27 6.52
CA TYR A 15 9.93 -4.48 5.29
C TYR A 15 10.99 -3.38 5.36
N PRO A 16 12.29 -3.71 5.29
CA PRO A 16 13.38 -2.77 5.48
C PRO A 16 13.49 -1.69 4.39
N GLU A 17 12.76 -1.87 3.29
CA GLU A 17 12.66 -0.96 2.15
C GLU A 17 11.54 0.09 2.27
N LEU A 18 10.67 -0.07 3.29
CA LEU A 18 9.59 0.85 3.59
C LEU A 18 9.93 1.58 4.88
N GLU A 19 9.50 2.82 5.01
CA GLU A 19 9.63 3.59 6.26
C GLU A 19 8.25 3.73 6.89
N SER A 20 8.09 3.39 8.17
CA SER A 20 6.83 3.53 8.90
C SER A 20 6.39 5.00 9.07
N SER A 21 7.30 5.94 8.82
CA SER A 21 7.00 7.37 8.76
C SER A 21 6.53 7.85 7.38
N SER A 22 6.69 7.04 6.33
CA SER A 22 6.39 7.43 4.94
C SER A 22 5.08 6.80 4.44
N TRP A 23 4.31 7.60 3.71
CA TRP A 23 3.10 7.14 3.04
C TRP A 23 3.37 6.88 1.56
N TYR A 24 2.97 5.72 1.07
CA TYR A 24 3.17 5.25 -0.30
C TYR A 24 1.84 5.12 -1.01
N ASP A 25 1.81 5.44 -2.30
CA ASP A 25 0.58 5.34 -3.09
C ASP A 25 0.20 3.89 -3.34
N VAL A 26 -1.05 3.56 -3.06
CA VAL A 26 -1.63 2.25 -3.35
C VAL A 26 -2.09 2.24 -4.81
N THR A 27 -1.54 1.32 -5.60
CA THR A 27 -1.93 1.15 -7.01
C THR A 27 -2.62 -0.20 -7.26
N PRO A 28 -3.48 -0.31 -8.29
CA PRO A 28 -4.12 -1.57 -8.66
C PRO A 28 -3.09 -2.62 -9.07
N ILE A 29 -3.16 -3.84 -8.52
CA ILE A 29 -2.23 -4.93 -8.89
C ILE A 29 -2.35 -5.29 -10.38
N PHE A 30 -3.57 -5.25 -10.93
CA PHE A 30 -3.86 -5.48 -12.33
C PHE A 30 -4.61 -4.29 -12.96
N PRO A 31 -4.36 -3.96 -14.23
CA PRO A 31 -5.16 -2.98 -14.97
C PRO A 31 -6.63 -3.40 -14.98
N GLY A 32 -7.53 -2.51 -14.55
CA GLY A 32 -8.97 -2.78 -14.51
C GLY A 32 -9.48 -3.48 -13.24
N VAL A 33 -8.61 -3.89 -12.32
CA VAL A 33 -9.02 -4.49 -11.04
C VAL A 33 -8.93 -3.46 -9.92
N THR A 34 -10.07 -2.87 -9.57
CA THR A 34 -10.23 -2.02 -8.39
C THR A 34 -10.47 -2.82 -7.09
N GLN A 35 -10.54 -4.16 -7.19
CA GLN A 35 -10.93 -5.02 -6.07
C GLN A 35 -9.78 -5.40 -5.12
N ARG A 36 -10.16 -5.56 -3.85
CA ARG A 36 -9.37 -6.14 -2.76
C ARG A 36 -8.91 -7.55 -3.16
N MET A 37 -7.63 -7.70 -3.47
CA MET A 37 -7.07 -9.00 -3.81
C MET A 37 -6.82 -9.81 -2.53
N VAL A 38 -7.11 -11.11 -2.56
CA VAL A 38 -6.81 -12.04 -1.48
C VAL A 38 -5.80 -13.07 -1.96
N ASN A 39 -4.80 -13.42 -1.14
CA ASN A 39 -3.88 -14.50 -1.45
C ASN A 39 -4.54 -15.88 -1.21
N MET A 40 -3.82 -16.98 -1.50
CA MET A 40 -4.32 -18.35 -1.28
C MET A 40 -4.63 -18.68 0.19
N ALA A 41 -4.10 -17.90 1.13
CA ALA A 41 -4.39 -18.02 2.57
C ALA A 41 -5.55 -17.11 3.02
N GLY A 42 -6.18 -16.36 2.10
CA GLY A 42 -7.27 -15.43 2.41
C GLY A 42 -6.83 -14.03 2.87
N ASP A 43 -5.52 -13.76 2.92
CA ASP A 43 -5.02 -12.44 3.34
C ASP A 43 -5.25 -11.41 2.25
N ARG A 44 -5.75 -10.23 2.62
CA ARG A 44 -5.89 -9.10 1.71
C ARG A 44 -4.52 -8.54 1.34
N LEU A 45 -4.32 -8.22 0.06
CA LEU A 45 -3.08 -7.65 -0.46
C LEU A 45 -3.28 -6.21 -0.93
N ALA A 46 -2.24 -5.40 -0.79
CA ALA A 46 -2.12 -4.05 -1.32
C ALA A 46 -0.79 -3.90 -2.06
N ARG A 47 -0.80 -3.20 -3.20
CA ARG A 47 0.41 -2.88 -3.94
C ARG A 47 0.80 -1.43 -3.73
N LEU A 48 1.99 -1.22 -3.19
CA LEU A 48 2.56 0.09 -2.96
C LEU A 48 3.51 0.46 -4.10
N THR A 49 3.46 1.72 -4.49
CA THR A 49 4.46 2.33 -5.38
C THR A 49 5.58 2.90 -4.53
N THR A 50 6.80 2.43 -4.76
CA THR A 50 8.01 2.88 -4.07
C THR A 50 9.03 3.43 -5.08
N PRO A 51 10.06 4.16 -4.64
CA PRO A 51 11.13 4.61 -5.54
C PRO A 51 11.86 3.48 -6.27
N ARG A 52 11.77 2.24 -5.75
CA ARG A 52 12.42 1.04 -6.31
C ARG A 52 11.48 0.20 -7.17
N GLY A 53 10.23 0.62 -7.36
CA GLY A 53 9.23 -0.11 -8.15
C GLY A 53 7.96 -0.38 -7.35
N PHE A 54 7.47 -1.62 -7.41
CA PHE A 54 6.22 -2.00 -6.75
C PHE A 54 6.45 -3.07 -5.68
N LEU A 55 5.77 -2.95 -4.54
CA LEU A 55 5.77 -3.96 -3.48
C LEU A 55 4.36 -4.40 -3.16
N ILE A 56 4.14 -5.71 -3.09
CA ILE A 56 2.84 -6.30 -2.74
C ILE A 56 2.93 -6.83 -1.30
N LEU A 57 2.05 -6.33 -0.44
CA LEU A 57 2.10 -6.54 1.00
C LEU A 57 0.72 -6.93 1.51
N ARG A 58 0.68 -7.56 2.70
CA ARG A 58 -0.58 -7.80 3.38
C ARG A 58 -1.18 -6.48 3.85
N ALA A 59 -2.44 -6.26 3.55
CA ALA A 59 -3.17 -5.06 3.97
C ALA A 59 -3.17 -4.90 5.49
N ASP A 60 -3.21 -6.00 6.24
CA ASP A 60 -3.22 -5.97 7.71
C ASP A 60 -1.92 -5.41 8.29
N HIS A 61 -0.82 -5.43 7.52
CA HIS A 61 0.45 -4.85 7.93
C HIS A 61 0.55 -3.34 7.67
N LEU A 62 -0.48 -2.75 7.08
CA LEU A 62 -0.50 -1.38 6.62
C LEU A 62 -1.55 -0.54 7.36
N ASP A 63 -1.22 0.72 7.60
CA ASP A 63 -2.22 1.75 7.85
C ASP A 63 -2.63 2.36 6.50
N PHE A 64 -3.91 2.66 6.33
CA PHE A 64 -4.44 3.30 5.12
C PHE A 64 -4.97 4.68 5.42
N ARG A 65 -4.81 5.60 4.47
CA ARG A 65 -5.47 6.90 4.47
C ARG A 65 -5.91 7.29 3.06
N PRO A 66 -6.92 8.16 2.90
CA PRO A 66 -7.09 8.89 1.65
C PRO A 66 -5.78 9.59 1.32
N ALA A 67 -5.32 9.48 0.07
CA ALA A 67 -4.24 10.37 -0.36
C ALA A 67 -4.74 11.82 -0.17
N PRO A 68 -3.87 12.76 0.23
CA PRO A 68 -4.28 14.15 0.24
C PRO A 68 -4.89 14.46 -1.12
N ASP A 69 -6.13 14.96 -1.14
CA ASP A 69 -6.65 15.58 -2.35
C ASP A 69 -5.56 16.54 -2.79
N ASN A 70 -5.11 16.41 -4.03
CA ASN A 70 -4.24 17.43 -4.59
C ASN A 70 -5.21 18.47 -5.17
N PRO A 71 -5.61 19.54 -4.43
CA PRO A 71 -6.25 20.68 -5.06
C PRO A 71 -5.15 21.39 -5.85
N THR A 72 -4.83 20.89 -7.03
CA THR A 72 -3.97 21.62 -7.96
C THR A 72 -4.74 21.85 -9.25
N ALA A 73 -5.16 23.10 -9.37
CA ALA A 73 -5.70 23.85 -10.51
C ALA A 73 -7.15 23.59 -10.91
#